data_AF-A0A6F8TXA5-F1
#
_entry.id   AF-A0A6F8TXA5-F1
#
_cell.length_a   1.000
_cell.length_b   1.000
_cell.length_c   1.000
_cell.angle_alpha   90.00
_cell.angle_beta   90.00
_cell.angle_gamma   90.00
#
_symmetry.space_group_name_H-M   'P 1'
#
loop_
_entity.id
_entity.type
_entity.pdbx_description
1 polymer ?
#
loop_
_entity_poly.entity_id
_entity_poly.type
_entity_poly.pdbx_seq_one_letter_code
_entity_poly.pdbx_strand_id
1 'polypeptide(L)'
;MLSKQEEFILSPYNELYNLVVPKDNLLRQTKELVDFSFILDELKTNYSIDHGRNAIPPIRMFKYLLLKVFYNLSDVDVVERAQYDLSFKYFLDMAPEDPVIDPSSLTKFRRLRIKDMNLLDLLIGKTVEIALEHNLLLGKSIIIDATHSTSRYNAKSATQHLQELSKKLRKTIFEYDEKMKEHFPSKPVGGGFQEELAYTEQLVSVIEQTPTIAKVPSVKEKMNVLKEAVEDSKHNTHFFNRSRCESRTQI
;
A
#
# COMPACT_ATOMS: atom_id res chain seq x y z
N MET A 1 -17.20 10.43 11.56
CA MET A 1 -18.25 10.92 10.65
C MET A 1 -17.75 10.91 9.21
N LEU A 2 -18.54 10.38 8.27
CA LEU A 2 -18.27 10.52 6.83
C LEU A 2 -18.61 11.96 6.42
N SER A 3 -17.66 12.68 5.81
CA SER A 3 -17.91 14.04 5.33
C SER A 3 -18.92 14.01 4.17
N LYS A 4 -20.03 14.74 4.30
CA LYS A 4 -21.12 14.79 3.29
C LYS A 4 -20.84 15.73 2.11
N GLN A 5 -19.77 16.52 2.16
CA GLN A 5 -19.36 17.45 1.11
C GLN A 5 -17.90 17.20 0.74
N GLU A 6 -17.64 16.99 -0.54
CA GLU A 6 -16.32 17.23 -1.12
C GLU A 6 -16.11 18.75 -1.08
N GLU A 7 -15.24 19.22 -0.20
CA GLU A 7 -14.87 20.63 -0.16
C GLU A 7 -14.23 20.98 -1.51
N PHE A 8 -14.82 21.94 -2.23
CA PHE A 8 -14.20 22.48 -3.43
C PHE A 8 -12.82 23.04 -3.05
N ILE A 9 -11.77 22.47 -3.64
CA ILE A 9 -10.39 22.88 -3.38
C ILE A 9 -10.17 24.23 -4.08
N LEU A 10 -10.56 25.31 -3.42
CA LEU A 10 -10.35 26.68 -3.87
C LEU A 10 -8.96 27.13 -3.42
N SER A 11 -7.94 26.60 -4.09
CA SER A 11 -6.55 27.01 -3.88
C SER A 11 -6.13 28.03 -4.94
N PRO A 12 -5.49 29.15 -4.55
CA PRO A 12 -4.87 30.08 -5.50
C PRO A 12 -3.69 29.44 -6.27
N TYR A 13 -3.18 28.29 -5.80
CA TYR A 13 -2.02 27.62 -6.38
C TYR A 13 -2.39 26.43 -7.29
N ASN A 14 -3.68 26.18 -7.53
CA ASN A 14 -4.12 25.05 -8.37
C ASN A 14 -3.53 25.07 -9.79
N GLU A 15 -3.21 26.25 -10.34
CA GLU A 15 -2.57 26.38 -11.64
C GLU A 15 -1.19 25.70 -11.70
N LEU A 16 -0.50 25.56 -10.55
CA LEU A 16 0.78 24.85 -10.47
C LEU A 16 0.66 23.40 -10.95
N TYR A 17 -0.48 22.75 -10.74
CA TYR A 17 -0.68 21.39 -11.23
C TYR A 17 -0.68 21.30 -12.75
N ASN A 18 -1.25 22.29 -13.43
CA ASN A 18 -1.25 22.32 -14.89
C ASN A 18 0.16 22.57 -15.47
N LEU A 19 1.02 23.26 -14.71
CA LEU A 19 2.39 23.54 -15.11
C LEU A 19 3.34 22.38 -14.82
N VAL A 20 3.23 21.76 -13.63
CA VAL A 20 4.22 20.80 -13.09
C VAL A 20 3.83 19.35 -13.35
N VAL A 21 2.54 19.05 -13.52
CA VAL A 21 2.04 17.69 -13.77
C VAL A 21 1.58 17.57 -15.22
N PRO A 22 2.42 17.03 -16.12
CA PRO A 22 2.07 16.83 -17.53
C PRO A 22 0.80 15.98 -17.71
N LYS A 23 0.10 16.17 -18.83
CA LYS A 23 -1.13 15.41 -19.16
C LYS A 23 -0.86 13.93 -19.44
N ASP A 24 0.36 13.58 -19.81
CA ASP A 24 0.82 12.20 -20.01
C ASP A 24 1.27 11.52 -18.71
N ASN A 25 1.22 12.23 -17.57
CA ASN A 25 1.52 11.62 -16.28
C ASN A 25 0.49 10.53 -15.93
N LEU A 26 0.99 9.35 -15.58
CA LEU A 26 0.16 8.18 -15.25
C LEU A 26 -0.87 8.46 -14.15
N LEU A 27 -0.51 9.19 -13.09
CA LEU A 27 -1.42 9.49 -11.99
C LEU A 27 -2.52 10.46 -12.42
N ARG A 28 -2.18 11.44 -13.26
CA ARG A 28 -3.15 12.37 -13.83
C ARG A 28 -4.15 11.65 -14.73
N GLN A 29 -3.67 10.82 -15.65
CA GLN A 29 -4.53 10.01 -16.51
C GLN A 29 -5.41 9.08 -15.69
N THR A 30 -4.84 8.39 -14.69
CA THR A 30 -5.61 7.47 -13.84
C THR A 30 -6.73 8.21 -13.08
N LYS A 31 -6.44 9.41 -12.56
CA LYS A 31 -7.44 10.25 -11.89
C LYS A 31 -8.56 10.69 -12.83
N GLU A 32 -8.23 11.04 -14.07
CA GLU A 32 -9.19 11.52 -15.07
C GLU A 32 -10.03 10.37 -15.66
N LEU A 33 -9.47 9.16 -15.75
CA LEU A 33 -10.13 7.97 -16.32
C LEU A 33 -10.98 7.19 -15.32
N VAL A 34 -10.61 7.18 -14.04
CA VAL A 34 -11.26 6.34 -13.03
C VAL A 34 -12.11 7.20 -12.10
N ASP A 35 -13.42 6.98 -12.10
CA ASP A 35 -14.29 7.49 -11.05
C ASP A 35 -14.14 6.62 -9.78
N PHE A 36 -13.73 7.25 -8.68
CA PHE A 36 -13.51 6.60 -7.38
C PHE A 36 -14.72 6.69 -6.45
N SER A 37 -15.84 7.24 -6.91
CA SER A 37 -17.08 7.39 -6.14
C SER A 37 -17.59 6.06 -5.55
N PHE A 38 -17.42 4.94 -6.28
CA PHE A 38 -17.84 3.60 -5.85
C PHE A 38 -17.24 3.16 -4.52
N ILE A 39 -16.06 3.68 -4.14
CA ILE A 39 -15.39 3.35 -2.88
C ILE A 39 -16.18 3.88 -1.68
N LEU A 40 -16.87 5.03 -1.83
CA LEU A 40 -17.72 5.55 -0.77
C LEU A 40 -18.86 4.58 -0.49
N ASP A 41 -19.52 4.08 -1.53
CA ASP A 41 -20.68 3.20 -1.38
C ASP A 41 -20.32 1.93 -0.63
N GLU A 42 -19.17 1.36 -0.96
CA GLU A 42 -18.65 0.15 -0.34
C GLU A 42 -18.21 0.41 1.11
N LEU A 43 -17.47 1.49 1.36
CA LEU A 43 -16.94 1.78 2.68
C LEU A 43 -17.96 2.42 3.63
N LYS A 44 -19.12 2.90 3.16
CA LYS A 44 -20.17 3.49 4.01
C LYS A 44 -20.53 2.58 5.20
N THR A 45 -20.64 1.27 4.98
CA THR A 45 -20.95 0.29 6.03
C THR A 45 -19.91 0.27 7.15
N ASN A 46 -18.65 0.58 6.81
CA ASN A 46 -17.54 0.60 7.75
C ASN A 46 -17.35 1.97 8.42
N TYR A 47 -18.19 2.97 8.15
CA TYR A 47 -18.03 4.33 8.70
C TYR A 47 -19.28 4.78 9.47
N SER A 48 -19.06 5.50 10.57
CA SER A 48 -20.15 6.13 11.32
C SER A 48 -20.66 7.37 10.60
N ILE A 49 -21.97 7.44 10.35
CA ILE A 49 -22.61 8.53 9.60
C ILE A 49 -22.80 9.77 10.49
N ASP A 50 -23.11 9.58 11.78
CA ASP A 50 -23.59 10.68 12.64
C ASP A 50 -22.75 10.94 13.90
N HIS A 51 -21.71 10.14 14.17
CA HIS A 51 -20.95 10.22 15.42
C HIS A 51 -19.43 10.32 15.22
N GLY A 52 -18.81 11.18 16.04
CA GLY A 52 -17.37 11.35 16.18
C GLY A 52 -16.76 12.46 15.32
N ARG A 53 -15.42 12.61 15.41
CA ARG A 53 -14.67 13.56 14.58
C ARG A 53 -14.83 13.25 13.09
N ASN A 54 -14.69 14.27 12.25
CA ASN A 54 -14.66 14.11 10.79
C ASN A 54 -13.50 13.17 10.44
N ALA A 55 -13.83 12.06 9.77
CA ALA A 55 -12.84 11.14 9.28
C ALA A 55 -12.21 11.72 8.02
N ILE A 56 -10.95 11.37 7.77
CA ILE A 56 -10.32 11.64 6.47
C ILE A 56 -11.15 10.93 5.39
N PRO A 57 -11.40 11.56 4.22
CA PRO A 57 -12.22 10.97 3.18
C PRO A 57 -11.74 9.56 2.79
N PRO A 58 -12.63 8.55 2.76
CA PRO A 58 -12.25 7.18 2.45
C PRO A 58 -11.69 7.03 1.03
N ILE A 59 -12.19 7.82 0.06
CA ILE A 59 -11.62 7.88 -1.29
C ILE A 59 -10.14 8.27 -1.24
N ARG A 60 -9.81 9.32 -0.49
CA ARG A 60 -8.42 9.79 -0.35
C ARG A 60 -7.55 8.71 0.27
N MET A 61 -8.02 8.06 1.33
CA MET A 61 -7.30 6.94 1.96
C MET A 61 -7.08 5.76 1.01
N PHE A 62 -8.07 5.44 0.19
CA PHE A 62 -7.94 4.42 -0.83
C PHE A 62 -6.93 4.80 -1.91
N LYS A 63 -6.93 6.05 -2.37
CA LYS A 63 -5.94 6.57 -3.32
C LYS A 63 -4.52 6.51 -2.75
N TYR A 64 -4.32 6.78 -1.46
CA TYR A 64 -3.03 6.55 -0.80
C TYR A 64 -2.57 5.08 -0.89
N LEU A 65 -3.49 4.13 -0.73
CA LEU A 65 -3.17 2.70 -0.91
C LEU A 65 -2.84 2.35 -2.36
N LEU A 66 -3.49 2.97 -3.34
CA LEU A 66 -3.11 2.79 -4.75
C LEU A 66 -1.70 3.32 -5.02
N LEU A 67 -1.36 4.51 -4.53
CA LEU A 67 0.00 5.06 -4.65
C LEU A 67 1.03 4.13 -4.02
N LYS A 68 0.70 3.55 -2.85
CA LYS A 68 1.53 2.55 -2.20
C LYS A 68 1.85 1.36 -3.11
N VAL A 69 0.84 0.82 -3.79
CA VAL A 69 0.99 -0.33 -4.70
C VAL A 69 1.74 0.06 -5.97
N PHE A 70 1.45 1.21 -6.57
CA PHE A 70 2.12 1.67 -7.80
C PHE A 70 3.61 1.90 -7.61
N TYR A 71 4.02 2.45 -6.47
CA TYR A 71 5.43 2.78 -6.21
C TYR A 71 6.14 1.78 -5.29
N ASN A 72 5.46 0.74 -4.79
CA ASN A 72 5.98 -0.24 -3.82
C ASN A 72 6.63 0.42 -2.57
N LEU A 73 5.95 1.43 -2.02
CA LEU A 73 6.40 2.20 -0.87
C LEU A 73 5.76 1.71 0.44
N SER A 74 6.31 2.09 1.60
CA SER A 74 5.68 1.84 2.90
C SER A 74 4.61 2.90 3.22
N ASP A 75 3.75 2.64 4.21
CA ASP A 75 2.75 3.62 4.68
C ASP A 75 3.39 4.99 5.03
N VAL A 76 4.58 4.97 5.64
CA VAL A 76 5.33 6.17 6.02
C VAL A 76 5.91 6.87 4.80
N ASP A 77 6.53 6.11 3.90
CA ASP A 77 7.21 6.69 2.73
C ASP A 77 6.22 7.27 1.71
N VAL A 78 5.03 6.68 1.56
CA VAL A 78 3.98 7.24 0.68
C VAL A 78 3.52 8.59 1.20
N VAL A 79 3.31 8.72 2.50
CA VAL A 79 2.88 9.97 3.14
C VAL A 79 4.00 11.01 3.07
N GLU A 80 5.24 10.61 3.37
CA GLU A 80 6.42 11.47 3.24
C GLU A 80 6.54 11.98 1.79
N ARG A 81 6.36 11.11 0.81
CA ARG A 81 6.42 11.47 -0.62
C ARG A 81 5.27 12.37 -1.06
N ALA A 82 4.06 12.14 -0.56
CA ALA A 82 2.92 13.00 -0.84
C ALA A 82 3.11 14.44 -0.31
N GLN A 83 4.01 14.66 0.66
CA GLN A 83 4.28 16.00 1.18
C GLN A 83 4.97 16.89 0.14
N TYR A 84 5.86 16.34 -0.68
CA TYR A 84 6.69 17.09 -1.64
C TYR A 84 6.39 16.81 -3.11
N ASP A 85 5.78 15.66 -3.44
CA ASP A 85 5.45 15.28 -4.81
C ASP A 85 4.07 15.84 -5.21
N LEU A 86 4.05 16.88 -6.06
CA LEU A 86 2.82 17.49 -6.54
C LEU A 86 1.97 16.52 -7.37
N SER A 87 2.55 15.52 -8.03
CA SER A 87 1.77 14.52 -8.77
C SER A 87 0.94 13.65 -7.82
N PHE A 88 1.45 13.38 -6.62
CA PHE A 88 0.73 12.64 -5.59
C PHE A 88 -0.40 13.49 -5.02
N LYS A 89 -0.14 14.75 -4.68
CA LYS A 89 -1.20 15.67 -4.20
C LYS A 89 -2.31 15.87 -5.23
N TYR A 90 -1.95 15.98 -6.51
CA TYR A 90 -2.91 16.05 -7.59
C TYR A 90 -3.80 14.80 -7.64
N PHE A 91 -3.20 13.61 -7.57
CA PHE A 91 -3.95 12.34 -7.56
C PHE A 91 -4.93 12.26 -6.38
N LEU A 92 -4.51 12.74 -5.21
CA LEU A 92 -5.23 12.67 -3.94
C LEU A 92 -6.34 13.72 -3.74
N ASP A 93 -6.56 14.58 -4.73
CA ASP A 93 -7.45 15.75 -4.61
C ASP A 93 -7.10 16.58 -3.37
N MET A 94 -5.86 17.07 -3.34
CA MET A 94 -5.36 17.98 -2.31
C MET A 94 -4.89 19.29 -2.92
N ALA A 95 -5.01 20.39 -2.19
CA ALA A 95 -4.34 21.62 -2.58
C ALA A 95 -2.80 21.46 -2.48
N PRO A 96 -2.00 22.18 -3.28
CA PRO A 96 -0.55 22.18 -3.15
C PRO A 96 -0.06 22.52 -1.74
N GLU A 97 -0.77 23.41 -1.05
CA GLU A 97 -0.50 23.91 0.30
C GLU A 97 -1.01 22.99 1.42
N ASP A 98 -1.92 22.05 1.12
CA ASP A 98 -2.55 21.24 2.16
C ASP A 98 -1.53 20.33 2.84
N PRO A 99 -1.61 20.18 4.18
CA PRO A 99 -0.81 19.20 4.91
C PRO A 99 -1.29 17.77 4.61
N VAL A 100 -0.34 16.84 4.56
CA VAL A 100 -0.64 15.41 4.40
C VAL A 100 -1.17 14.78 5.68
N ILE A 101 -1.72 13.58 5.53
CA ILE A 101 -2.25 12.78 6.64
C ILE A 101 -1.13 12.29 7.56
N ASP A 102 -1.46 11.90 8.78
CA ASP A 102 -0.53 11.18 9.64
C ASP A 102 -0.39 9.70 9.17
N PRO A 103 0.82 9.13 9.05
CA PRO A 103 1.03 7.75 8.59
C PRO A 103 0.25 6.70 9.37
N SER A 104 0.06 6.89 10.69
CA SER A 104 -0.68 5.92 11.51
C SER A 104 -2.15 5.81 11.11
N SER A 105 -2.70 6.86 10.48
CA SER A 105 -4.07 6.87 9.97
C SER A 105 -4.23 5.89 8.81
N LEU A 106 -3.23 5.78 7.94
CA LEU A 106 -3.22 4.86 6.80
C LEU A 106 -3.13 3.41 7.28
N THR A 107 -2.25 3.14 8.26
CA THR A 107 -2.12 1.81 8.87
C THR A 107 -3.43 1.37 9.54
N LYS A 108 -4.09 2.27 10.28
CA LYS A 108 -5.40 1.99 10.89
C LYS A 108 -6.48 1.72 9.85
N PHE A 109 -6.53 2.50 8.78
CA PHE A 109 -7.48 2.30 7.68
C PHE A 109 -7.32 0.91 7.06
N ARG A 110 -6.09 0.52 6.74
CA ARG A 110 -5.79 -0.80 6.16
C ARG A 110 -6.16 -1.96 7.08
N ARG A 111 -5.87 -1.85 8.38
CA ARG A 111 -6.14 -2.92 9.37
C ARG A 111 -7.60 -3.05 9.78
N LEU A 112 -8.33 -1.93 9.89
CA LEU A 112 -9.68 -1.91 10.47
C LEU A 112 -10.82 -1.78 9.46
N ARG A 113 -10.56 -1.24 8.25
CA ARG A 113 -11.64 -0.87 7.31
C ARG A 113 -11.67 -1.70 6.02
N ILE A 114 -10.60 -2.43 5.70
CA ILE A 114 -10.47 -3.17 4.43
C ILE A 114 -10.51 -4.70 4.61
N LYS A 115 -10.28 -5.20 5.84
CA LYS A 115 -9.99 -6.62 6.09
C LYS A 115 -11.11 -7.59 5.67
N ASP A 116 -12.36 -7.15 5.75
CA ASP A 116 -13.55 -8.00 5.50
C ASP A 116 -14.22 -7.71 4.16
N MET A 117 -13.56 -6.95 3.27
CA MET A 117 -14.11 -6.62 1.95
C MET A 117 -13.52 -7.53 0.87
N ASN A 118 -14.37 -8.01 -0.03
CA ASN A 118 -13.98 -8.58 -1.33
C ASN A 118 -13.50 -7.47 -2.28
N LEU A 119 -12.59 -6.63 -1.79
CA LEU A 119 -12.09 -5.44 -2.47
C LEU A 119 -11.45 -5.80 -3.81
N LEU A 120 -10.81 -6.96 -3.90
CA LEU A 120 -10.17 -7.43 -5.12
C LEU A 120 -11.20 -7.75 -6.21
N ASP A 121 -12.28 -8.47 -5.87
CA ASP A 121 -13.35 -8.78 -6.83
C ASP A 121 -14.04 -7.50 -7.31
N LEU A 122 -14.27 -6.55 -6.39
CA LEU A 122 -14.80 -5.22 -6.71
C LEU A 122 -13.89 -4.47 -7.69
N LEU A 123 -12.57 -4.43 -7.44
CA LEU A 123 -11.61 -3.73 -8.30
C LEU A 123 -11.49 -4.40 -9.67
N ILE A 124 -11.55 -5.74 -9.73
CA ILE A 124 -11.58 -6.48 -11.00
C ILE A 124 -12.87 -6.15 -11.76
N GLY A 125 -14.03 -6.16 -11.10
CA GLY A 125 -15.30 -5.78 -11.71
C GLY A 125 -15.26 -4.37 -12.29
N LYS A 126 -14.76 -3.40 -11.51
CA LYS A 126 -14.64 -2.00 -11.95
C LYS A 126 -13.66 -1.80 -13.09
N THR A 127 -12.53 -2.51 -13.10
CA THR A 127 -11.59 -2.44 -14.22
C THR A 127 -12.18 -3.00 -15.51
N VAL A 128 -13.00 -4.06 -15.43
CA VAL A 128 -13.73 -4.58 -16.59
C VAL A 128 -14.80 -3.59 -17.07
N GLU A 129 -15.55 -2.98 -16.15
CA GLU A 129 -16.55 -1.95 -16.47
C GLU A 129 -15.93 -0.77 -17.23
N ILE A 130 -14.82 -0.20 -16.73
CA ILE A 130 -14.07 0.88 -17.37
C ILE A 130 -13.56 0.44 -18.75
N ALA A 131 -13.07 -0.80 -18.88
CA ALA A 131 -12.60 -1.33 -20.16
C ALA A 131 -13.74 -1.47 -21.20
N LEU A 132 -14.97 -1.78 -20.76
CA LEU A 132 -16.15 -1.80 -21.61
C LEU A 132 -16.55 -0.38 -22.04
N GLU A 133 -16.58 0.57 -21.11
CA GLU A 133 -16.93 1.98 -21.39
C GLU A 133 -15.99 2.61 -22.42
N HIS A 134 -14.69 2.34 -22.30
CA HIS A 134 -13.69 2.81 -23.27
C HIS A 134 -13.59 1.95 -24.54
N ASN A 135 -14.50 1.00 -24.75
CA ASN A 135 -14.53 0.10 -25.90
C ASN A 135 -13.21 -0.67 -26.11
N LEU A 136 -12.45 -0.94 -25.04
CA LEU A 136 -11.20 -1.70 -25.09
C LEU A 136 -11.46 -3.21 -25.26
N LEU A 137 -12.62 -3.68 -24.83
CA LEU A 137 -13.07 -5.07 -25.01
C LEU A 137 -13.91 -5.17 -26.29
N LEU A 138 -13.24 -5.53 -27.40
CA LEU A 138 -13.86 -5.72 -28.70
C LEU A 138 -14.34 -7.18 -28.87
N GLY A 139 -15.65 -7.41 -28.65
CA GLY A 139 -16.38 -8.57 -29.20
C GLY A 139 -16.40 -9.88 -28.40
N LYS A 140 -17.25 -10.81 -28.84
CA LYS A 140 -17.55 -12.13 -28.21
C LYS A 140 -16.46 -13.21 -28.42
N SER A 141 -15.48 -12.95 -29.27
CA SER A 141 -14.48 -13.95 -29.65
C SER A 141 -13.08 -13.37 -29.48
N ILE A 142 -12.34 -13.96 -28.55
CA ILE A 142 -10.96 -13.61 -28.26
C ILE A 142 -10.09 -14.77 -28.79
N ILE A 143 -9.30 -14.52 -29.83
CA ILE A 143 -8.27 -15.48 -30.28
C ILE A 143 -6.99 -15.07 -29.57
N ILE A 144 -6.65 -15.81 -28.51
CA ILE A 144 -5.43 -15.61 -27.73
C ILE A 144 -4.49 -16.77 -28.02
N ASP A 145 -3.34 -16.47 -28.61
CA ASP A 145 -2.15 -17.32 -28.51
C ASP A 145 -1.40 -16.90 -27.23
N ALA A 146 -1.71 -17.56 -26.11
CA ALA A 146 -1.04 -17.27 -24.83
C ALA A 146 -0.54 -18.55 -24.18
N THR A 147 0.66 -18.44 -23.62
CA THR A 147 1.13 -19.37 -22.60
C THR A 147 0.29 -19.18 -21.36
N HIS A 148 -0.31 -20.26 -20.82
CA HIS A 148 -0.97 -20.22 -19.52
C HIS A 148 0.01 -19.77 -18.43
N SER A 149 -0.02 -18.48 -18.07
CA SER A 149 0.66 -17.99 -16.89
C SER A 149 -0.29 -18.07 -15.70
N THR A 150 0.16 -18.68 -14.60
CA THR A 150 -0.57 -18.59 -13.33
C THR A 150 -0.63 -17.12 -12.92
N SER A 151 -1.82 -16.68 -12.48
CA SER A 151 -1.96 -15.33 -11.97
C SER A 151 -1.04 -15.15 -10.75
N ARG A 152 -0.46 -13.96 -10.57
CA ARG A 152 0.32 -13.63 -9.38
C ARG A 152 -0.55 -13.49 -8.11
N TYR A 153 -1.83 -13.84 -8.22
CA TYR A 153 -2.85 -13.75 -7.18
C TYR A 153 -2.57 -14.80 -6.10
N ASN A 154 -2.28 -14.37 -4.87
CA ASN A 154 -1.93 -15.23 -3.73
C ASN A 154 -0.86 -16.30 -4.04
N ALA A 155 -0.02 -16.06 -5.05
CA ALA A 155 0.94 -17.05 -5.53
C ALA A 155 2.06 -17.32 -4.53
N LYS A 156 2.21 -16.48 -3.50
CA LYS A 156 3.29 -16.54 -2.51
C LYS A 156 2.74 -16.61 -1.11
N SER A 157 3.31 -17.50 -0.30
CA SER A 157 3.03 -17.54 1.12
C SER A 157 3.60 -16.31 1.84
N ALA A 158 3.07 -16.01 3.03
CA ALA A 158 3.61 -14.93 3.87
C ALA A 158 5.12 -15.09 4.15
N THR A 159 5.59 -16.34 4.31
CA THR A 159 7.01 -16.67 4.46
C THR A 159 7.83 -16.30 3.23
N GLN A 160 7.39 -16.71 2.03
CA GLN A 160 8.07 -16.38 0.78
C GLN A 160 8.08 -14.87 0.53
N HIS A 161 7.02 -14.16 0.92
CA HIS A 161 6.97 -12.70 0.81
C HIS A 161 8.05 -12.03 1.67
N LEU A 162 8.18 -12.43 2.95
CA LEU A 162 9.23 -11.93 3.84
C LEU A 162 10.64 -12.27 3.35
N GLN A 163 10.85 -13.47 2.83
CA GLN A 163 12.13 -13.89 2.22
C GLN A 163 12.49 -13.03 1.00
N GLU A 164 11.52 -12.67 0.16
CA GLU A 164 11.77 -11.80 -0.98
C GLU A 164 12.14 -10.38 -0.57
N LEU A 165 11.44 -9.81 0.43
CA LEU A 165 11.75 -8.49 0.95
C LEU A 165 13.15 -8.45 1.58
N SER A 166 13.49 -9.44 2.41
CA SER A 166 14.83 -9.53 3.01
C SER A 166 15.93 -9.71 1.96
N LYS A 167 15.69 -10.51 0.91
CA LYS A 167 16.61 -10.67 -0.22
C LYS A 167 16.77 -9.35 -0.99
N LYS A 168 15.68 -8.62 -1.26
CA LYS A 168 15.72 -7.33 -1.93
C LYS A 168 16.48 -6.28 -1.12
N LEU A 169 16.31 -6.26 0.20
CA LEU A 169 17.01 -5.35 1.11
C LEU A 169 18.52 -5.65 1.12
N ARG A 170 18.89 -6.92 1.30
CA ARG A 170 20.28 -7.38 1.22
C ARG A 170 20.94 -7.02 -0.10
N LYS A 171 20.26 -7.26 -1.22
CA LYS A 171 20.80 -6.93 -2.55
C LYS A 171 21.16 -5.44 -2.65
N THR A 172 20.27 -4.55 -2.21
CA THR A 172 20.57 -3.12 -2.18
C THR A 172 21.73 -2.78 -1.26
N ILE A 173 21.83 -3.41 -0.09
CA ILE A 173 22.94 -3.11 0.82
C ILE A 173 24.27 -3.52 0.19
N PHE A 174 24.32 -4.68 -0.49
CA PHE A 174 25.52 -5.14 -1.18
C PHE A 174 25.94 -4.24 -2.35
N GLU A 175 25.00 -3.52 -2.98
CA GLU A 175 25.33 -2.53 -4.01
C GLU A 175 26.11 -1.33 -3.43
N TYR A 176 25.96 -1.02 -2.13
CA TYR A 176 26.66 0.09 -1.47
C TYR A 176 27.87 -0.37 -0.65
N ASP A 177 27.78 -1.52 0.04
CA ASP A 177 28.85 -2.07 0.86
C ASP A 177 28.83 -3.61 0.85
N GLU A 178 29.78 -4.21 0.11
CA GLU A 178 29.95 -5.65 0.05
C GLU A 178 30.47 -6.25 1.38
N LYS A 179 31.16 -5.46 2.21
CA LYS A 179 31.79 -5.94 3.47
C LYS A 179 30.77 -6.24 4.56
N MET A 180 29.55 -5.70 4.43
CA MET A 180 28.45 -6.00 5.35
C MET A 180 27.98 -7.46 5.31
N LYS A 181 28.42 -8.24 4.32
CA LYS A 181 28.09 -9.67 4.21
C LYS A 181 28.47 -10.48 5.44
N GLU A 182 29.55 -10.11 6.13
CA GLU A 182 30.07 -10.82 7.30
C GLU A 182 29.28 -10.55 8.59
N HIS A 183 28.54 -9.45 8.65
CA HIS A 183 27.81 -9.02 9.84
C HIS A 183 26.34 -9.46 9.83
N PHE A 184 25.87 -10.10 8.75
CA PHE A 184 24.48 -10.51 8.62
C PHE A 184 24.19 -11.86 9.29
N PRO A 185 23.00 -12.02 9.90
CA PRO A 185 22.60 -13.29 10.49
C PRO A 185 22.48 -14.40 9.44
N SER A 186 22.73 -15.64 9.88
CA SER A 186 22.56 -16.82 9.05
C SER A 186 21.10 -16.95 8.59
N LYS A 187 20.89 -17.41 7.36
CA LYS A 187 19.54 -17.61 6.84
C LYS A 187 18.87 -18.76 7.61
N PRO A 188 17.60 -18.64 8.00
CA PRO A 188 16.85 -19.76 8.54
C PRO A 188 16.74 -20.86 7.47
N VAL A 189 16.98 -22.10 7.89
CA VAL A 189 16.96 -23.30 7.02
C VAL A 189 15.62 -24.03 7.18
N GLY A 190 14.97 -23.89 8.33
CA GLY A 190 13.59 -24.29 8.54
C GLY A 190 12.68 -23.22 7.94
N GLY A 191 11.82 -23.58 6.98
CA GLY A 191 10.84 -22.65 6.39
C GLY A 191 9.74 -22.18 7.37
N GLY A 192 10.03 -22.11 8.66
CA GLY A 192 9.11 -21.71 9.72
C GLY A 192 8.88 -20.20 9.71
N PHE A 193 7.61 -19.80 9.76
CA PHE A 193 7.22 -18.38 9.75
C PHE A 193 7.79 -17.58 10.93
N GLN A 194 7.90 -18.19 12.12
CA GLN A 194 8.47 -17.53 13.29
C GLN A 194 10.00 -17.35 13.17
N GLU A 195 10.69 -18.32 12.57
CA GLU A 195 12.14 -18.23 12.33
C GLU A 195 12.47 -17.13 11.33
N GLU A 196 11.69 -17.02 10.25
CA GLU A 196 11.80 -15.94 9.27
C GLU A 196 11.51 -14.57 9.89
N LEU A 197 10.49 -14.46 10.76
CA LEU A 197 10.20 -13.22 11.47
C LEU A 197 11.37 -12.79 12.36
N ALA A 198 11.87 -13.69 13.22
CA ALA A 198 13.02 -13.41 14.08
C ALA A 198 14.26 -13.01 13.27
N TYR A 199 14.51 -13.71 12.16
CA TYR A 199 15.58 -13.39 11.23
C TYR A 199 15.43 -11.98 10.63
N THR A 200 14.24 -11.59 10.18
CA THR A 200 13.99 -10.25 9.64
C THR A 200 14.16 -9.14 10.69
N GLU A 201 13.81 -9.39 11.94
CA GLU A 201 14.04 -8.43 13.04
C GLU A 201 15.52 -8.23 13.35
N GLN A 202 16.28 -9.32 13.40
CA GLN A 202 17.74 -9.25 13.55
C GLN A 202 18.40 -8.54 12.38
N LEU A 203 17.91 -8.76 11.17
CA LEU A 203 18.39 -8.05 9.98
C LEU A 203 18.19 -6.54 10.12
N VAL A 204 17.01 -6.11 10.56
CA VAL A 204 16.69 -4.69 10.77
C VAL A 204 17.56 -4.08 11.86
N SER A 205 17.75 -4.77 13.00
CA SER A 205 18.54 -4.23 14.10
C SER A 205 20.02 -4.03 13.76
N VAL A 206 20.62 -4.95 12.99
CA VAL A 206 22.01 -4.82 12.48
C VAL A 206 22.15 -3.59 11.57
N ILE A 207 21.14 -3.33 10.73
CA ILE A 207 21.14 -2.18 9.82
C ILE A 207 21.01 -0.86 10.61
N GLU A 208 20.13 -0.82 11.62
CA GLU A 208 19.96 0.37 12.47
C GLU A 208 21.22 0.74 13.26
N GLN A 209 22.01 -0.26 13.66
CA GLN A 209 23.29 -0.05 14.33
C GLN A 209 24.38 0.53 13.41
N THR A 210 24.16 0.53 12.09
CA THR A 210 25.11 1.01 11.08
C THR A 210 24.58 2.30 10.41
N PRO A 211 24.82 3.48 11.00
CA PRO A 211 24.15 4.74 10.61
C PRO A 211 24.53 5.25 9.22
N THR A 212 25.67 4.82 8.67
CA THR A 212 26.13 5.18 7.32
C THR A 212 25.23 4.58 6.23
N ILE A 213 24.79 3.34 6.41
CA ILE A 213 23.98 2.61 5.42
C ILE A 213 22.49 2.87 5.65
N ALA A 214 22.06 2.99 6.91
CA ALA A 214 20.67 3.25 7.26
C ALA A 214 20.12 4.58 6.70
N LYS A 215 20.98 5.58 6.47
CA LYS A 215 20.59 6.89 5.92
C LYS A 215 20.44 6.91 4.40
N VAL A 216 20.89 5.86 3.69
CA VAL A 216 20.76 5.79 2.23
C VAL A 216 19.28 5.69 1.86
N PRO A 217 18.72 6.59 1.02
CA PRO A 217 17.28 6.62 0.74
C PRO A 217 16.72 5.28 0.27
N SER A 218 17.39 4.62 -0.69
CA SER A 218 16.95 3.32 -1.22
C SER A 218 16.99 2.18 -0.19
N VAL A 219 17.87 2.27 0.81
CA VAL A 219 17.93 1.29 1.91
C VAL A 219 16.84 1.60 2.94
N LYS A 220 16.63 2.89 3.28
CA LYS A 220 15.59 3.35 4.19
C LYS A 220 14.20 2.93 3.72
N GLU A 221 13.85 3.18 2.45
CA GLU A 221 12.54 2.79 1.88
C GLU A 221 12.30 1.28 1.99
N LYS A 222 13.28 0.47 1.58
CA LYS A 222 13.15 -1.00 1.66
C LYS A 222 13.11 -1.51 3.10
N MET A 223 13.84 -0.88 4.00
CA MET A 223 13.80 -1.18 5.42
C MET A 223 12.42 -0.87 6.01
N ASN A 224 11.81 0.26 5.65
CA ASN A 224 10.48 0.65 6.11
C ASN A 224 9.42 -0.33 5.60
N VAL A 225 9.48 -0.74 4.33
CA VAL A 225 8.60 -1.79 3.77
C VAL A 225 8.76 -3.11 4.53
N LEU A 226 9.99 -3.52 4.85
CA LEU A 226 10.23 -4.74 5.62
C LEU A 226 9.67 -4.65 7.05
N LYS A 227 9.89 -3.52 7.75
CA LYS A 227 9.34 -3.29 9.09
C LYS A 227 7.82 -3.37 9.10
N GLU A 228 7.17 -2.75 8.13
CA GLU A 228 5.72 -2.78 7.99
C GLU A 228 5.21 -4.22 7.77
N ALA A 229 5.86 -4.99 6.90
CA ALA A 229 5.51 -6.38 6.64
C ALA A 229 5.66 -7.27 7.90
N VAL A 230 6.67 -7.01 8.73
CA VAL A 230 6.87 -7.69 10.03
C VAL A 230 5.76 -7.32 11.01
N GLU A 231 5.41 -6.05 11.14
CA GLU A 231 4.34 -5.61 12.03
C GLU A 231 2.97 -6.17 11.62
N ASP A 232 2.68 -6.22 10.32
CA ASP A 232 1.43 -6.78 9.82
C ASP A 232 1.36 -8.28 10.03
N SER A 233 2.49 -8.97 9.84
CA SER A 233 2.64 -10.39 10.14
C SER A 233 2.33 -10.69 11.60
N LYS A 234 2.88 -9.90 12.54
CA LYS A 234 2.56 -9.99 13.97
C LYS A 234 1.09 -9.72 14.24
N HIS A 235 0.55 -8.64 13.69
CA HIS A 235 -0.85 -8.25 13.91
C HIS A 235 -1.83 -9.32 13.46
N ASN A 236 -1.61 -9.89 12.28
CA ASN A 236 -2.43 -10.99 11.75
C ASN A 236 -2.35 -12.21 12.66
N THR A 237 -1.16 -12.58 13.13
CA THR A 237 -0.94 -13.72 14.05
C THR A 237 -1.68 -13.52 15.39
N HIS A 238 -1.64 -12.32 15.96
CA HIS A 238 -2.37 -11.99 17.20
C HIS A 238 -3.89 -12.02 17.03
N PHE A 239 -4.40 -11.58 15.89
CA PHE A 239 -5.84 -11.64 15.59
C PHE A 239 -6.33 -13.08 15.41
N PHE A 240 -5.60 -13.93 14.66
CA PHE A 240 -5.95 -15.35 14.53
C PHE A 240 -6.02 -16.06 15.88
N ASN A 241 -5.13 -15.72 16.81
CA ASN A 241 -5.15 -16.27 18.17
C ASN A 241 -6.35 -15.75 18.99
N ARG A 242 -6.77 -14.49 18.80
CA ARG A 242 -7.99 -13.94 19.43
C ARG A 242 -9.28 -14.58 18.88
N SER A 243 -9.40 -14.71 17.56
CA SER A 243 -10.56 -15.34 16.90
C SER A 243 -10.72 -16.83 17.27
N ARG A 244 -9.61 -17.53 17.58
CA ARG A 244 -9.62 -18.91 18.09
C ARG A 244 -10.03 -19.02 19.57
N CYS A 245 -9.83 -17.96 20.36
CA CYS A 245 -10.27 -17.91 21.75
C CYS A 245 -11.77 -17.62 21.85
N GLU A 246 -12.29 -16.71 21.02
CA GLU A 246 -13.73 -16.37 21.00
C GLU A 246 -14.60 -17.54 20.50
N SER A 247 -14.10 -18.34 19.55
CA SER A 247 -14.78 -19.56 19.08
C SER A 247 -14.71 -20.75 20.07
N ARG A 248 -13.96 -20.65 21.17
CA ARG A 248 -13.91 -21.68 22.24
C ARG A 248 -14.83 -21.39 23.41
N THR A 249 -15.56 -20.26 23.41
CA THR A 249 -16.44 -19.86 24.53
C THR A 249 -17.93 -20.05 24.21
N GLN A 250 -18.24 -20.71 23.09
CA GLN A 250 -19.60 -21.13 22.73
C GLN A 250 -19.67 -22.65 22.60
N ILE A 251 -19.63 -23.35 23.74
CA ILE A 251 -20.17 -24.70 23.92
C ILE A 251 -20.88 -24.71 25.27
#